data_AF-A0A935L3K2-F1
#
_entry.id   AF-A0A935L3K2-F1
#
_cell.length_a   1.000
_cell.length_b   1.000
_cell.length_c   1.000
_cell.angle_alpha   90.00
_cell.angle_beta   90.00
_cell.angle_gamma   90.00
#
_symmetry.space_group_name_H-M   'P 1'
#
loop_
_entity.id
_entity.type
_entity.pdbx_description
1 polymer ?
#
loop_
_entity_poly.entity_id
_entity_poly.type
_entity_poly.pdbx_seq_one_letter_code
_entity_poly.pdbx_strand_id
1 'polypeptide(L)'
;MKNIGVLTSGGDAPGMNAAIRAIVRKKFLEKKHRQKAYKNLCSKDIGSLIVIGGDGTFKGACEFKNEYPDINIIGIPSTIDNDLYGTDYTIGFDTACNTVVEAVDKIRDTASSHSRIFFVEVMGRDAGYIALYTGIANGAEEILIPETKTNIDDLVDNIKNRWRINKKSSIIIVAEGEETGGAVKVSQIVKEKLPDYEIRYTILGHIQRGGNPTMRDRLNASRMGYHAVKSLIIGEDKIMIGIMNDQIVKIPLERAVKNFKAVDKDLIEMMYILAI
;
A
#
# COMPACT_ATOMS: atom_id res chain seq x y z
N MET A 1 -20.07 -6.19 -28.02
CA MET A 1 -19.59 -6.18 -26.62
C MET A 1 -20.83 -6.17 -25.73
N LYS A 2 -20.96 -7.08 -24.75
CA LYS A 2 -22.03 -7.01 -23.74
C LYS A 2 -21.79 -5.80 -22.81
N ASN A 3 -22.78 -5.42 -22.00
CA ASN A 3 -22.61 -4.29 -21.07
C ASN A 3 -21.46 -4.53 -20.08
N ILE A 4 -20.78 -3.46 -19.67
CA ILE A 4 -19.67 -3.51 -18.72
C ILE A 4 -20.17 -3.08 -17.34
N GLY A 5 -19.90 -3.89 -16.33
CA GLY A 5 -19.99 -3.49 -14.92
C GLY A 5 -18.63 -3.05 -14.40
N VAL A 6 -18.62 -2.05 -13.52
CA VAL A 6 -17.41 -1.60 -12.82
C VAL A 6 -17.67 -1.70 -11.33
N LEU A 7 -16.71 -2.24 -10.58
CA LEU A 7 -16.80 -2.29 -9.13
C LEU A 7 -15.46 -1.96 -8.48
N THR A 8 -15.54 -1.30 -7.34
CA THR A 8 -14.42 -1.04 -6.45
C THR A 8 -14.58 -1.88 -5.18
N SER A 9 -13.50 -2.49 -4.70
CA SER A 9 -13.50 -3.31 -3.49
C SER A 9 -12.12 -3.28 -2.84
N GLY A 10 -12.05 -3.20 -1.51
CA GLY A 10 -10.75 -3.10 -0.83
C GLY A 10 -10.81 -2.42 0.52
N GLY A 11 -9.63 -2.09 1.06
CA GLY A 11 -9.51 -1.04 2.07
C GLY A 11 -9.71 0.31 1.37
N ASP A 12 -10.54 1.16 1.96
CA ASP A 12 -11.05 2.35 1.31
C ASP A 12 -9.90 3.26 0.85
N ALA A 13 -9.76 3.41 -0.47
CA ALA A 13 -9.36 4.70 -1.04
C ALA A 13 -10.50 5.71 -0.78
N PRO A 14 -10.25 7.02 -0.78
CA PRO A 14 -11.26 8.02 -0.38
C PRO A 14 -12.59 7.81 -1.13
N GLY A 15 -13.67 7.50 -0.41
CA GLY A 15 -15.05 7.44 -0.96
C GLY A 15 -15.82 6.11 -0.93
N MET A 16 -15.35 5.03 -0.30
CA MET A 16 -16.11 3.77 -0.21
C MET A 16 -16.76 3.53 1.16
N ASN A 17 -18.06 3.21 1.16
CA ASN A 17 -18.88 3.00 2.35
C ASN A 17 -18.47 1.72 3.12
N ALA A 18 -18.11 1.85 4.39
CA ALA A 18 -17.73 0.76 5.30
C ALA A 18 -18.76 -0.39 5.39
N ALA A 19 -20.05 -0.11 5.15
CA ALA A 19 -21.12 -1.12 5.13
C ALA A 19 -21.05 -2.03 3.88
N ILE A 20 -20.67 -1.49 2.71
CA ILE A 20 -20.47 -2.27 1.48
C ILE A 20 -19.28 -3.20 1.67
N ARG A 21 -18.19 -2.70 2.26
CA ARG A 21 -16.99 -3.48 2.59
C ARG A 21 -17.31 -4.68 3.51
N ALA A 22 -18.08 -4.47 4.58
CA ALA A 22 -18.44 -5.53 5.53
C ALA A 22 -19.36 -6.62 4.91
N ILE A 23 -20.32 -6.22 4.09
CA ILE A 23 -21.26 -7.14 3.43
C ILE A 23 -20.57 -7.94 2.33
N VAL A 24 -19.71 -7.31 1.52
CA VAL A 24 -19.04 -7.94 0.37
C VAL A 24 -17.93 -8.90 0.84
N ARG A 25 -17.11 -8.53 1.84
CA ARG A 25 -15.93 -9.35 2.22
C ARG A 25 -16.26 -10.71 2.85
N LYS A 26 -17.28 -10.83 3.70
CA LYS A 26 -17.61 -12.13 4.33
C LYS A 26 -18.48 -13.02 3.43
N LYS A 27 -19.43 -12.42 2.72
CA LYS A 27 -20.44 -13.19 1.98
C LYS A 27 -19.96 -13.64 0.60
N PHE A 28 -19.12 -12.86 -0.10
CA PHE A 28 -18.69 -13.22 -1.47
C PHE A 28 -17.75 -14.44 -1.54
N LEU A 29 -17.17 -14.86 -0.40
CA LEU A 29 -16.43 -16.13 -0.28
C LEU A 29 -17.35 -17.35 -0.39
N GLU A 30 -18.64 -17.19 -0.12
CA GLU A 30 -19.61 -18.27 -0.25
C GLU A 30 -20.19 -18.30 -1.68
N LYS A 31 -20.12 -19.46 -2.31
CA LYS A 31 -20.62 -19.71 -3.68
C LYS A 31 -22.06 -19.22 -3.91
N LYS A 32 -22.96 -19.36 -2.92
CA LYS A 32 -24.36 -18.89 -3.04
C LYS A 32 -24.47 -17.39 -3.32
N HIS A 33 -23.55 -16.59 -2.77
CA HIS A 33 -23.55 -15.15 -2.93
C HIS A 33 -22.92 -14.74 -4.26
N ARG A 34 -21.89 -15.46 -4.73
CA ARG A 34 -21.38 -15.32 -6.10
C ARG A 34 -22.44 -15.67 -7.14
N GLN A 35 -23.19 -16.75 -6.93
CA GLN A 35 -24.31 -17.09 -7.80
C GLN A 35 -25.38 -16.00 -7.86
N LYS A 36 -25.68 -15.34 -6.73
CA LYS A 36 -26.57 -14.18 -6.71
C LYS A 36 -25.99 -13.00 -7.51
N ALA A 37 -24.69 -12.73 -7.36
CA ALA A 37 -24.02 -11.69 -8.14
C ALA A 37 -24.08 -12.00 -9.65
N TYR A 38 -23.78 -13.23 -10.07
CA TYR A 38 -23.90 -13.65 -11.46
C TYR A 38 -25.31 -13.45 -12.02
N LYS A 39 -26.36 -13.90 -11.29
CA LYS A 39 -27.75 -13.66 -11.69
C LYS A 39 -28.09 -12.18 -11.86
N ASN A 40 -27.54 -11.31 -11.01
CA ASN A 40 -27.73 -9.85 -11.13
C ASN A 40 -27.00 -9.25 -12.34
N LEU A 41 -25.87 -9.83 -12.76
CA LEU A 41 -25.18 -9.41 -13.98
C LEU A 41 -25.98 -9.84 -15.21
N CYS A 42 -26.41 -11.11 -15.26
CA CYS A 42 -27.22 -11.63 -16.36
C CYS A 42 -28.54 -10.85 -16.53
N SER A 43 -29.23 -10.52 -15.44
CA SER A 43 -30.49 -9.76 -15.51
C SER A 43 -30.34 -8.34 -16.02
N LYS A 44 -29.11 -7.80 -16.03
CA LYS A 44 -28.75 -6.47 -16.56
C LYS A 44 -27.97 -6.56 -17.87
N ASP A 45 -27.86 -7.75 -18.45
CA ASP A 45 -27.06 -8.03 -19.65
C ASP A 45 -25.59 -7.55 -19.53
N ILE A 46 -25.02 -7.68 -18.33
CA ILE A 46 -23.61 -7.37 -18.05
C ILE A 46 -22.80 -8.63 -18.29
N GLY A 47 -21.93 -8.60 -19.30
CA GLY A 47 -21.06 -9.72 -19.66
C GLY A 47 -19.58 -9.47 -19.42
N SER A 48 -19.23 -8.32 -18.85
CA SER A 48 -17.84 -7.97 -18.56
C SER A 48 -17.75 -7.14 -17.28
N LEU A 49 -16.71 -7.38 -16.49
CA LEU A 49 -16.43 -6.68 -15.24
C LEU A 49 -15.03 -6.08 -15.25
N ILE A 50 -14.94 -4.82 -14.87
CA ILE A 50 -13.68 -4.20 -14.43
C ILE A 50 -13.70 -4.18 -12.91
N VAL A 51 -12.74 -4.86 -12.29
CA VAL A 51 -12.59 -4.94 -10.83
C VAL A 51 -11.40 -4.10 -10.39
N ILE A 52 -11.65 -3.15 -9.48
CA ILE A 52 -10.64 -2.21 -8.99
C ILE A 52 -10.39 -2.51 -7.50
N GLY A 53 -9.15 -2.85 -7.15
CA GLY A 53 -8.81 -3.16 -5.77
C GLY A 53 -7.47 -3.86 -5.58
N GLY A 54 -7.29 -4.39 -4.36
CA GLY A 54 -6.13 -5.16 -3.94
C GLY A 54 -6.28 -6.67 -4.12
N ASP A 55 -5.38 -7.43 -3.49
CA ASP A 55 -5.28 -8.89 -3.58
C ASP A 55 -6.61 -9.62 -3.31
N GLY A 56 -7.31 -9.26 -2.23
CA GLY A 56 -8.60 -9.86 -1.90
C GLY A 56 -9.68 -9.67 -2.98
N THR A 57 -9.65 -8.55 -3.71
CA THR A 57 -10.56 -8.30 -4.83
C THR A 57 -10.22 -9.20 -6.02
N PHE A 58 -8.93 -9.36 -6.33
CA PHE A 58 -8.50 -10.24 -7.41
C PHE A 58 -8.72 -11.72 -7.10
N LYS A 59 -8.53 -12.15 -5.85
CA LYS A 59 -8.91 -13.50 -5.39
C LYS A 59 -10.38 -13.79 -5.66
N GLY A 60 -11.27 -12.90 -5.20
CA GLY A 60 -12.71 -13.04 -5.45
C GLY A 60 -13.07 -13.02 -6.94
N ALA A 61 -12.37 -12.21 -7.74
CA ALA A 61 -12.57 -12.14 -9.18
C ALA A 61 -12.13 -13.43 -9.90
N CYS A 62 -10.98 -14.01 -9.54
CA CYS A 62 -10.52 -15.29 -10.05
C CYS A 62 -11.49 -16.42 -9.70
N GLU A 63 -11.95 -16.51 -8.45
CA GLU A 63 -12.95 -17.49 -8.03
C GLU A 63 -14.26 -17.33 -8.81
N PHE A 64 -14.75 -16.10 -8.95
CA PHE A 64 -15.97 -15.81 -9.70
C PHE A 64 -15.84 -16.20 -11.17
N LYS A 65 -14.69 -15.92 -11.80
CA LYS A 65 -14.42 -16.30 -13.19
C LYS A 65 -14.35 -17.81 -13.39
N ASN A 66 -13.79 -18.54 -12.44
CA ASN A 66 -13.75 -20.00 -12.48
C ASN A 66 -15.15 -20.62 -12.42
N GLU A 67 -16.07 -20.00 -11.68
CA GLU A 67 -17.47 -20.43 -11.60
C GLU A 67 -18.31 -19.99 -12.81
N TYR A 68 -18.00 -18.83 -13.39
CA TYR A 68 -18.76 -18.18 -14.47
C TYR A 68 -17.83 -17.73 -15.62
N PRO A 69 -17.37 -18.67 -16.47
CA PRO A 69 -16.38 -18.38 -17.51
C PRO A 69 -16.87 -17.43 -18.62
N ASP A 70 -18.18 -17.23 -18.74
CA ASP A 70 -18.80 -16.36 -19.73
C ASP A 70 -18.72 -14.86 -19.40
N ILE A 71 -18.35 -14.51 -18.16
CA ILE A 71 -18.13 -13.12 -17.74
C ILE A 71 -16.67 -12.75 -17.93
N ASN A 72 -16.35 -11.80 -18.80
CA ASN A 72 -14.98 -11.30 -18.96
C ASN A 72 -14.57 -10.46 -17.76
N ILE A 73 -13.33 -10.58 -17.29
CA ILE A 73 -12.83 -9.83 -16.14
C ILE A 73 -11.47 -9.19 -16.43
N ILE A 74 -11.38 -7.90 -16.14
CA ILE A 74 -10.12 -7.14 -16.11
C ILE A 74 -9.90 -6.56 -14.70
N GLY A 75 -8.70 -6.73 -14.16
CA GLY A 75 -8.29 -6.16 -12.88
C GLY A 75 -7.55 -4.83 -13.05
N ILE A 76 -7.78 -3.90 -12.12
CA ILE A 76 -7.00 -2.66 -11.96
C ILE A 76 -6.46 -2.60 -10.52
N PRO A 77 -5.14 -2.52 -10.33
CA PRO A 77 -4.52 -2.56 -9.01
C PRO A 77 -4.76 -1.24 -8.27
N SER A 78 -5.52 -1.28 -7.18
CA SER A 78 -5.76 -0.14 -6.30
C SER A 78 -5.66 -0.54 -4.84
N THR A 79 -4.59 -0.06 -4.22
CA THR A 79 -4.24 -0.24 -2.81
C THR A 79 -3.15 0.78 -2.49
N ILE A 80 -3.01 1.18 -1.22
CA ILE A 80 -1.88 2.01 -0.80
C ILE A 80 -0.65 1.15 -0.50
N ASP A 81 -0.82 -0.15 -0.27
CA ASP A 81 0.24 -1.04 0.24
C ASP A 81 1.35 -1.31 -0.82
N ASN A 82 1.05 -1.07 -2.10
CA ASN A 82 1.94 -1.30 -3.25
C ASN A 82 2.55 -2.70 -3.38
N ASP A 83 1.85 -3.69 -2.84
CA ASP A 83 2.25 -5.09 -2.67
C ASP A 83 1.86 -6.01 -3.85
N LEU A 84 1.13 -5.51 -4.85
CA LEU A 84 0.64 -6.31 -5.96
C LEU A 84 1.72 -6.62 -6.99
N TYR A 85 1.86 -7.92 -7.32
CA TYR A 85 2.77 -8.38 -8.36
C TYR A 85 2.32 -7.96 -9.77
N GLY A 86 3.28 -7.61 -10.62
CA GLY A 86 3.02 -7.20 -12.00
C GLY A 86 2.73 -5.71 -12.17
N THR A 87 2.99 -4.89 -11.16
CA THR A 87 2.95 -3.43 -11.29
C THR A 87 3.97 -2.77 -10.35
N ASP A 88 4.69 -1.78 -10.86
CA ASP A 88 5.63 -0.99 -10.07
C ASP A 88 4.88 -0.07 -9.10
N TYR A 89 3.71 0.40 -9.52
CA TYR A 89 2.84 1.28 -8.75
C TYR A 89 1.39 0.80 -8.78
N THR A 90 0.75 0.85 -7.62
CA THR A 90 -0.68 0.65 -7.42
C THR A 90 -1.36 2.00 -7.24
N ILE A 91 -2.63 2.13 -7.65
CA ILE A 91 -3.37 3.39 -7.51
C ILE A 91 -3.60 3.66 -6.02
N GLY A 92 -3.07 4.79 -5.55
CA GLY A 92 -3.19 5.29 -4.18
C GLY A 92 -1.85 5.31 -3.43
N PHE A 93 -0.85 4.56 -3.89
CA PHE A 93 0.46 4.50 -3.23
C PHE A 93 1.16 5.86 -3.20
N ASP A 94 1.19 6.57 -4.33
CA ASP A 94 1.87 7.87 -4.42
C ASP A 94 1.19 8.91 -3.51
N THR A 95 -0.15 8.91 -3.46
CA THR A 95 -0.93 9.77 -2.57
C THR A 95 -0.69 9.46 -1.10
N ALA A 96 -0.62 8.18 -0.74
CA ALA A 96 -0.29 7.77 0.63
C ALA A 96 1.11 8.24 1.02
N CYS A 97 2.10 8.03 0.14
CA CYS A 97 3.47 8.49 0.36
C CYS A 97 3.56 10.01 0.56
N ASN A 98 2.89 10.81 -0.29
CA ASN A 98 2.87 12.26 -0.11
C ASN A 98 2.19 12.69 1.20
N THR A 99 1.14 11.99 1.62
CA THR A 99 0.49 12.25 2.92
C THR A 99 1.45 12.00 4.09
N VAL A 100 2.26 10.93 4.02
CA VAL A 100 3.29 10.66 5.03
C VAL A 100 4.38 11.73 4.97
N VAL A 101 4.88 12.07 3.78
CA VAL A 101 5.92 13.09 3.60
C VAL A 101 5.51 14.41 4.23
N GLU A 102 4.30 14.90 3.94
CA GLU A 102 3.76 16.12 4.52
C GLU A 102 3.61 16.06 6.05
N ALA A 103 3.25 14.90 6.60
CA ALA A 103 3.11 14.71 8.04
C ALA A 103 4.49 14.69 8.73
N VAL A 104 5.46 13.99 8.15
CA VAL A 104 6.82 13.88 8.67
C VAL A 104 7.54 15.23 8.62
N ASP A 105 7.37 16.02 7.56
CA ASP A 105 7.95 17.37 7.47
C ASP A 105 7.45 18.27 8.60
N LYS A 106 6.14 18.25 8.88
CA LYS A 106 5.55 18.98 10.02
C LYS A 106 6.10 18.51 11.37
N ILE A 107 6.35 17.21 11.52
CA ILE A 107 6.96 16.64 12.73
C ILE A 107 8.42 17.12 12.84
N ARG A 108 9.17 17.14 11.74
CA ARG A 108 10.59 17.54 11.70
C ARG A 108 10.80 18.97 12.20
N ASP A 109 9.92 19.90 11.83
CA ASP A 109 9.94 21.30 12.31
C ASP A 109 9.86 21.39 13.85
N THR A 110 9.07 20.52 14.47
CA THR A 110 8.93 20.48 15.94
C THR A 110 10.08 19.74 16.62
N ALA A 111 10.65 18.73 15.96
CA ALA A 111 11.72 17.88 16.47
C ALA A 111 13.05 18.63 16.55
N SER A 112 13.39 19.41 15.52
CA SER A 112 14.61 20.21 15.48
C SER A 112 14.70 21.24 16.61
N SER A 113 13.54 21.77 17.03
CA SER A 113 13.44 22.77 18.10
C SER A 113 13.68 22.23 19.52
N HIS A 114 13.53 20.91 19.74
CA HIS A 114 13.50 20.33 21.10
C HIS A 114 14.46 19.15 21.32
N SER A 115 15.36 18.81 20.38
CA SER A 115 16.29 17.67 20.52
C SER A 115 15.57 16.34 20.85
N ARG A 116 14.60 15.97 20.00
CA ARG A 116 13.68 14.83 20.21
C ARG A 116 13.86 13.72 19.19
N ILE A 117 13.61 12.50 19.63
CA ILE A 117 13.50 11.32 18.76
C ILE A 117 12.01 11.04 18.51
N PHE A 118 11.62 10.99 17.24
CA PHE A 118 10.26 10.69 16.81
C PHE A 118 10.19 9.36 16.07
N PHE A 119 9.33 8.47 16.55
CA PHE A 119 8.92 7.27 15.82
C PHE A 119 7.61 7.55 15.08
N VAL A 120 7.59 7.40 13.76
CA VAL A 120 6.39 7.66 12.95
C VAL A 120 5.93 6.34 12.32
N GLU A 121 4.76 5.87 12.72
CA GLU A 121 4.15 4.66 12.18
C GLU A 121 3.37 4.98 10.89
N VAL A 122 3.69 4.25 9.83
CA VAL A 122 3.06 4.35 8.52
C VAL A 122 2.35 3.05 8.14
N MET A 123 1.34 3.14 7.27
CA MET A 123 0.62 1.95 6.82
C MET A 123 1.46 1.13 5.84
N GLY A 124 1.01 -0.09 5.53
CA GLY A 124 1.68 -1.00 4.59
C GLY A 124 1.33 -2.48 4.80
N ARG A 125 0.55 -2.80 5.84
CA ARG A 125 0.21 -4.16 6.27
C ARG A 125 1.44 -5.04 6.46
N ASP A 126 1.71 -5.92 5.50
CA ASP A 126 2.81 -6.89 5.54
C ASP A 126 3.98 -6.45 4.64
N ALA A 127 3.92 -5.22 4.10
CA ALA A 127 4.88 -4.69 3.15
C ALA A 127 5.43 -3.32 3.59
N GLY A 128 6.73 -3.13 3.43
CA GLY A 128 7.47 -1.94 3.87
C GLY A 128 7.55 -0.81 2.85
N TYR A 129 6.82 -0.87 1.72
CA TYR A 129 7.00 0.09 0.62
C TYR A 129 6.76 1.54 1.01
N ILE A 130 5.69 1.83 1.75
CA ILE A 130 5.39 3.21 2.19
C ILE A 130 6.53 3.70 3.10
N ALA A 131 6.91 2.90 4.10
CA ALA A 131 7.98 3.23 5.03
C ALA A 131 9.32 3.48 4.32
N LEU A 132 9.69 2.58 3.40
CA LEU A 132 10.93 2.69 2.63
C LEU A 132 10.96 3.96 1.77
N TYR A 133 9.94 4.17 0.94
CA TYR A 133 9.89 5.30 0.02
C TYR A 133 9.85 6.64 0.76
N THR A 134 9.01 6.73 1.79
CA THR A 134 8.81 7.99 2.54
C THR A 134 9.99 8.27 3.46
N GLY A 135 10.56 7.23 4.09
CA GLY A 135 11.76 7.40 4.92
C GLY A 135 12.96 7.89 4.09
N ILE A 136 13.17 7.35 2.88
CA ILE A 136 14.18 7.88 1.95
C ILE A 136 13.86 9.34 1.59
N ALA A 137 12.61 9.62 1.17
CA ALA A 137 12.22 10.94 0.69
C ALA A 137 12.32 12.04 1.77
N ASN A 138 11.97 11.73 3.02
CA ASN A 138 12.07 12.66 4.14
C ASN A 138 13.45 12.70 4.78
N GLY A 139 14.40 11.85 4.36
CA GLY A 139 15.70 11.70 5.03
C GLY A 139 15.56 11.22 6.47
N ALA A 140 14.76 10.18 6.68
CA ALA A 140 14.64 9.52 7.98
C ALA A 140 15.99 8.89 8.35
N GLU A 141 16.36 9.04 9.62
CA GLU A 141 17.63 8.53 10.14
C GLU A 141 17.61 6.99 10.29
N GLU A 142 16.44 6.39 10.41
CA GLU A 142 16.24 4.93 10.37
C GLU A 142 14.87 4.59 9.78
N ILE A 143 14.80 3.47 9.07
CA ILE A 143 13.55 2.95 8.51
C ILE A 143 13.40 1.48 8.91
N LEU A 144 12.32 1.16 9.59
CA LEU A 144 12.03 -0.19 10.08
C LEU A 144 10.92 -0.80 9.23
N ILE A 145 11.26 -1.85 8.47
CA ILE A 145 10.36 -2.52 7.54
C ILE A 145 10.35 -4.04 7.77
N PRO A 146 9.26 -4.76 7.45
CA PRO A 146 9.19 -6.21 7.64
C PRO A 146 10.19 -7.00 6.79
N GLU A 147 10.63 -6.44 5.66
CA GLU A 147 11.56 -7.11 4.74
C GLU A 147 13.01 -7.13 5.25
N THR A 148 13.35 -6.34 6.26
CA THR A 148 14.68 -6.31 6.89
C THR A 148 14.59 -6.66 8.37
N LYS A 149 15.55 -7.46 8.85
CA LYS A 149 15.60 -7.79 10.28
C LYS A 149 16.12 -6.56 11.03
N THR A 150 15.22 -5.87 11.74
CA THR A 150 15.61 -4.77 12.62
C THR A 150 16.24 -5.31 13.89
N ASN A 151 17.45 -4.87 14.21
CA ASN A 151 18.07 -5.07 15.51
C ASN A 151 17.92 -3.81 16.36
N ILE A 152 17.22 -3.91 17.48
CA ILE A 152 16.97 -2.77 18.37
C ILE A 152 18.26 -2.26 19.02
N ASP A 153 19.24 -3.14 19.26
CA ASP A 153 20.53 -2.72 19.82
C ASP A 153 21.30 -1.83 18.83
N ASP A 154 21.32 -2.21 17.56
CA ASP A 154 21.95 -1.40 16.50
C ASP A 154 21.24 -0.04 16.36
N LEU A 155 19.90 -0.03 16.42
CA LEU A 155 19.11 1.20 16.44
C LEU A 155 19.50 2.14 17.61
N VAL A 156 19.62 1.59 18.82
CA VAL A 156 20.01 2.35 20.01
C VAL A 156 21.42 2.92 19.87
N ASP A 157 22.36 2.13 19.34
CA ASP A 157 23.73 2.57 19.18
C ASP A 157 23.86 3.64 18.09
N ASN A 158 23.12 3.53 16.98
CA ASN A 158 23.04 4.57 15.95
C ASN A 158 22.48 5.88 16.51
N ILE A 159 21.42 5.82 17.33
CA ILE A 159 20.85 6.99 18.02
C ILE A 159 21.90 7.66 18.94
N LYS A 160 22.61 6.88 19.76
CA LYS A 160 23.67 7.41 20.64
C LYS A 160 24.79 8.06 19.84
N ASN A 161 25.20 7.45 18.74
CA ASN A 161 26.27 7.98 17.88
C ASN A 161 25.86 9.31 17.26
N ARG A 162 24.63 9.43 16.75
CA ARG A 162 24.07 10.70 16.22
C ARG A 162 24.01 11.79 17.28
N TRP A 163 23.63 11.43 18.51
CA TRP A 163 23.62 12.38 19.63
C TRP A 163 25.01 12.94 19.96
N ARG A 164 26.06 12.10 19.88
CA ARG A 164 27.46 12.50 20.11
C ARG A 164 27.97 13.50 19.08
N ILE A 165 27.52 13.39 17.82
CA ILE A 165 27.89 14.32 16.74
C ILE A 165 26.94 15.54 16.63
N ASN A 166 26.22 15.85 17.71
CA ASN A 166 25.27 16.97 17.81
C ASN A 166 24.03 16.90 16.89
N LYS A 167 23.76 15.77 16.22
CA LYS A 167 22.45 15.47 15.60
C LYS A 167 21.51 14.94 16.67
N LYS A 168 20.91 15.85 17.45
CA LYS A 168 20.07 15.50 18.62
C LYS A 168 18.61 15.20 18.29
N SER A 169 18.18 15.48 17.07
CA SER A 169 16.83 15.16 16.60
C SER A 169 16.90 14.03 15.57
N SER A 170 16.00 13.07 15.68
CA SER A 170 15.93 11.93 14.76
C SER A 170 14.49 11.55 14.48
N ILE A 171 14.22 11.16 13.24
CA ILE A 171 12.96 10.63 12.75
C ILE A 171 13.22 9.19 12.33
N ILE A 172 12.43 8.30 12.90
CA ILE A 172 12.49 6.87 12.66
C ILE A 172 11.14 6.46 12.09
N ILE A 173 11.13 6.03 10.83
CA ILE A 173 9.90 5.56 10.18
C ILE A 173 9.71 4.08 10.48
N VAL A 174 8.50 3.69 10.89
CA VAL A 174 8.16 2.32 11.26
C VAL A 174 6.98 1.86 10.44
N ALA A 175 7.14 0.81 9.65
CA ALA A 175 6.01 0.16 8.98
C ALA A 175 5.08 -0.47 10.03
N GLU A 176 3.76 -0.32 9.85
CA GLU A 176 2.78 -1.07 10.63
C GLU A 176 3.02 -2.58 10.45
N GLY A 177 2.84 -3.36 11.50
CA GLY A 177 3.06 -4.81 11.44
C GLY A 177 2.94 -5.48 12.81
N GLU A 178 2.40 -6.70 12.81
CA GLU A 178 2.14 -7.45 14.06
C GLU A 178 3.43 -7.89 14.77
N GLU A 179 4.50 -8.21 14.04
CA GLU A 179 5.74 -8.72 14.62
C GLU A 179 6.54 -7.66 15.39
N THR A 180 6.62 -6.43 14.86
CA THR A 180 7.38 -5.33 15.48
C THR A 180 6.59 -4.63 16.59
N GLY A 181 5.27 -4.78 16.61
CA GLY A 181 4.35 -4.06 17.51
C GLY A 181 4.27 -2.56 17.24
N GLY A 182 4.68 -2.13 16.04
CA GLY A 182 4.57 -0.76 15.57
C GLY A 182 5.48 0.24 16.30
N ALA A 183 5.24 1.54 16.07
CA ALA A 183 6.03 2.61 16.66
C ALA A 183 5.90 2.64 18.20
N VAL A 184 4.76 2.23 18.76
CA VAL A 184 4.53 2.22 20.21
C VAL A 184 5.49 1.26 20.90
N LYS A 185 5.52 -0.01 20.48
CA LYS A 185 6.35 -1.02 21.12
C LYS A 185 7.84 -0.73 20.94
N VAL A 186 8.24 -0.34 19.72
CA VAL A 186 9.65 0.00 19.44
C VAL A 186 10.09 1.20 20.28
N SER A 187 9.29 2.27 20.33
CA SER A 187 9.64 3.46 21.12
C SER A 187 9.72 3.19 22.63
N GLN A 188 8.88 2.31 23.17
CA GLN A 188 8.95 1.87 24.57
C GLN A 188 10.26 1.14 24.87
N ILE A 189 10.64 0.16 24.05
CA ILE A 189 11.89 -0.59 24.24
C ILE A 189 13.09 0.36 24.16
N VAL A 190 13.09 1.29 23.20
CA VAL A 190 14.18 2.28 23.08
C VAL A 190 14.20 3.23 24.28
N LYS A 191 13.04 3.63 24.83
CA LYS A 191 12.95 4.49 26.02
C LYS A 191 13.49 3.81 27.28
N GLU A 192 13.29 2.50 27.44
CA GLU A 192 13.87 1.73 28.53
C GLU A 192 15.40 1.72 28.47
N LYS A 193 15.97 1.62 27.27
CA LYS A 193 17.44 1.64 27.05
C LYS A 193 18.05 3.04 27.09
N LEU A 194 17.26 4.07 26.79
CA LEU A 194 17.66 5.47 26.68
C LEU A 194 16.75 6.38 27.56
N PRO A 195 16.79 6.24 28.90
CA PRO A 195 15.85 6.92 29.80
C PRO A 195 15.96 8.45 29.73
N ASP A 196 17.14 9.01 29.46
CA ASP A 196 17.39 10.45 29.42
C ASP A 196 16.96 11.12 28.10
N TYR A 197 16.61 10.33 27.08
CA TYR A 197 16.26 10.86 25.76
C TYR A 197 14.77 11.17 25.68
N GLU A 198 14.41 12.33 25.10
CA GLU A 198 13.00 12.66 24.88
C GLU A 198 12.49 11.94 23.63
N ILE A 199 11.68 10.91 23.84
CA ILE A 199 11.11 10.07 22.78
C ILE A 199 9.61 10.36 22.65
N ARG A 200 9.18 10.54 21.42
CA ARG A 200 7.78 10.68 21.01
C ARG A 200 7.48 9.67 19.91
N TYR A 201 6.21 9.31 19.77
CA TYR A 201 5.74 8.54 18.63
C TYR A 201 4.47 9.16 18.07
N THR A 202 4.20 8.90 16.80
CA THR A 202 2.98 9.30 16.10
C THR A 202 2.53 8.16 15.21
N ILE A 203 1.26 7.78 15.32
CA ILE A 203 0.63 6.80 14.43
C ILE A 203 -0.22 7.58 13.45
N LEU A 204 0.21 7.65 12.19
CA LEU A 204 -0.55 8.39 11.17
C LEU A 204 -1.87 7.69 10.85
N GLY A 205 -1.85 6.36 10.78
CA GLY A 205 -3.04 5.54 10.55
C GLY A 205 -3.78 5.95 9.28
N HIS A 206 -5.10 6.05 9.38
CA HIS A 206 -6.02 6.15 8.23
C HIS A 206 -5.95 7.46 7.44
N ILE A 207 -5.23 8.49 7.91
CA ILE A 207 -5.05 9.71 7.11
C ILE A 207 -4.37 9.40 5.76
N GLN A 208 -3.52 8.36 5.73
CA GLN A 208 -2.80 7.88 4.54
C GLN A 208 -3.71 7.27 3.48
N ARG A 209 -4.96 6.94 3.83
CA ARG A 209 -6.00 6.46 2.91
C ARG A 209 -6.94 7.55 2.43
N GLY A 210 -6.80 8.76 2.99
CA GLY A 210 -7.62 9.94 2.68
C GLY A 210 -6.93 10.88 1.69
N GLY A 211 -7.59 12.01 1.40
CA GLY A 211 -7.00 13.08 0.60
C GLY A 211 -7.31 13.02 -0.90
N ASN A 212 -6.91 14.07 -1.61
CA ASN A 212 -7.06 14.14 -3.06
C ASN A 212 -5.91 13.37 -3.72
N PRO A 213 -6.17 12.54 -4.75
CA PRO A 213 -5.10 11.81 -5.42
C PRO A 213 -4.11 12.78 -6.07
N THR A 214 -2.83 12.41 -6.07
CA THR A 214 -1.76 13.16 -6.71
C THR A 214 -1.88 13.12 -8.24
N MET A 215 -1.07 13.91 -8.94
CA MET A 215 -1.00 13.88 -10.40
C MET A 215 -0.68 12.47 -10.92
N ARG A 216 0.32 11.79 -10.32
CA ARG A 216 0.75 10.45 -10.73
C ARG A 216 -0.35 9.42 -10.56
N ASP A 217 -1.03 9.39 -9.41
CA ASP A 217 -2.16 8.47 -9.19
C ASP A 217 -3.32 8.74 -10.16
N ARG A 218 -3.66 10.01 -10.42
CA ARG A 218 -4.70 10.36 -11.40
C ARG A 218 -4.36 9.90 -12.82
N LEU A 219 -3.11 10.13 -13.24
CA LEU A 219 -2.64 9.77 -14.57
C LEU A 219 -2.62 8.24 -14.72
N ASN A 220 -2.05 7.53 -13.76
CA ASN A 220 -1.94 6.08 -13.79
C ASN A 220 -3.32 5.41 -13.74
N ALA A 221 -4.24 5.91 -12.89
CA ALA A 221 -5.63 5.43 -12.87
C ALA A 221 -6.32 5.63 -14.22
N SER A 222 -6.11 6.79 -14.85
CA SER A 222 -6.70 7.10 -16.17
C SER A 222 -6.13 6.20 -17.27
N ARG A 223 -4.81 5.99 -17.28
CA ARG A 223 -4.13 5.07 -18.21
C ARG A 223 -4.65 3.64 -18.04
N MET A 224 -4.66 3.13 -16.81
CA MET A 224 -5.12 1.76 -16.51
C MET A 224 -6.60 1.57 -16.89
N GLY A 225 -7.47 2.54 -16.56
CA GLY A 225 -8.89 2.51 -16.92
C GLY A 225 -9.13 2.51 -18.43
N TYR A 226 -8.44 3.39 -19.17
CA TYR A 226 -8.49 3.42 -20.64
C TYR A 226 -8.06 2.09 -21.25
N HIS A 227 -6.94 1.54 -20.79
CA HIS A 227 -6.43 0.27 -21.31
C HIS A 227 -7.29 -0.93 -20.91
N ALA A 228 -7.94 -0.92 -19.74
CA ALA A 228 -8.88 -1.96 -19.34
C ALA A 228 -10.08 -2.04 -20.28
N VAL A 229 -10.67 -0.88 -20.63
CA VAL A 229 -11.76 -0.82 -21.61
C VAL A 229 -11.29 -1.25 -22.99
N LYS A 230 -10.12 -0.77 -23.45
CA LYS A 230 -9.55 -1.16 -24.74
C LYS A 230 -9.32 -2.67 -24.84
N SER A 231 -8.81 -3.28 -23.76
CA SER A 231 -8.64 -4.72 -23.63
C SER A 231 -9.96 -5.49 -23.75
N LEU A 232 -11.02 -5.04 -23.05
CA LEU A 232 -12.34 -5.66 -23.18
C LEU A 232 -12.91 -5.58 -24.59
N ILE A 233 -12.73 -4.45 -25.29
CA ILE A 233 -13.22 -4.25 -26.66
C ILE A 233 -12.60 -5.27 -27.62
N ILE A 234 -11.32 -5.58 -27.46
CA ILE A 234 -10.61 -6.57 -28.31
C ILE A 234 -10.78 -8.01 -27.81
N GLY A 235 -11.62 -8.24 -26.80
CA GLY A 235 -11.96 -9.57 -26.29
C GLY A 235 -10.95 -10.17 -25.31
N GLU A 236 -10.06 -9.35 -24.72
CA GLU A 236 -9.18 -9.84 -23.66
C GLU A 236 -9.95 -10.06 -22.34
N ASP A 237 -9.41 -10.97 -21.53
CA ASP A 237 -10.03 -11.48 -20.31
C ASP A 237 -8.95 -12.06 -19.39
N LYS A 238 -9.24 -12.16 -18.09
CA LYS A 238 -8.34 -12.70 -17.05
C LYS A 238 -6.99 -12.00 -16.97
N ILE A 239 -6.98 -10.69 -17.17
CA ILE A 239 -5.76 -9.89 -17.05
C ILE A 239 -5.94 -8.76 -16.04
N MET A 240 -4.83 -8.34 -15.44
CA MET A 240 -4.67 -7.10 -14.71
C MET A 240 -3.94 -6.10 -15.61
N ILE A 241 -4.37 -4.84 -15.62
CA ILE A 241 -3.66 -3.73 -16.25
C ILE A 241 -2.73 -3.10 -15.21
N GLY A 242 -1.43 -3.32 -15.36
CA GLY A 242 -0.39 -2.77 -14.50
C GLY A 242 0.45 -1.70 -15.22
N ILE A 243 1.38 -1.09 -14.49
CA ILE A 243 2.42 -0.24 -15.05
C ILE A 243 3.77 -0.80 -14.63
N MET A 244 4.67 -1.02 -15.59
CA MET A 244 6.05 -1.43 -15.34
C MET A 244 6.98 -0.63 -16.25
N ASN A 245 8.06 -0.07 -15.71
CA ASN A 245 8.99 0.79 -16.45
C ASN A 245 8.28 1.92 -17.22
N ASP A 246 7.29 2.55 -16.57
CA ASP A 246 6.40 3.57 -17.14
C ASP A 246 5.60 3.13 -18.38
N GLN A 247 5.52 1.82 -18.65
CA GLN A 247 4.72 1.26 -19.74
C GLN A 247 3.51 0.50 -19.18
N ILE A 248 2.41 0.55 -19.92
CA ILE A 248 1.23 -0.26 -19.59
C ILE A 248 1.52 -1.70 -19.94
N VAL A 249 1.33 -2.57 -18.96
CA VAL A 249 1.54 -4.01 -19.07
C VAL A 249 0.25 -4.76 -18.74
N LYS A 250 0.12 -5.95 -19.33
CA LYS A 250 -1.00 -6.85 -19.11
C LYS A 250 -0.48 -8.12 -18.47
N ILE A 251 -1.00 -8.45 -17.29
CA ILE A 251 -0.52 -9.56 -16.47
C ILE A 251 -1.68 -10.51 -16.26
N PRO A 252 -1.50 -11.84 -16.39
CA PRO A 252 -2.55 -12.77 -16.02
C PRO A 252 -3.03 -12.51 -14.59
N LEU A 253 -4.34 -12.35 -14.41
CA LEU A 253 -4.93 -11.95 -13.12
C LEU A 253 -4.56 -12.92 -12.00
N GLU A 254 -4.47 -14.21 -12.30
CA GLU A 254 -4.01 -15.23 -11.35
C GLU A 254 -2.56 -15.04 -10.89
N ARG A 255 -1.68 -14.53 -11.74
CA ARG A 255 -0.28 -14.27 -11.37
C ARG A 255 -0.16 -13.08 -10.42
N ALA A 256 -1.03 -12.09 -10.54
CA ALA A 256 -1.08 -10.96 -9.62
C ALA A 256 -1.47 -11.39 -8.19
N VAL A 257 -2.21 -12.49 -8.05
CA VAL A 257 -2.68 -13.04 -6.75
C VAL A 257 -1.68 -14.01 -6.11
N LYS A 258 -0.95 -14.79 -6.92
CA LYS A 258 -0.12 -15.91 -6.42
C LYS A 258 1.31 -15.50 -6.06
N ASN A 259 1.77 -14.34 -6.52
CA ASN A 259 3.15 -13.90 -6.39
C ASN A 259 3.27 -12.69 -5.47
N PHE A 260 4.40 -12.59 -4.79
CA PHE A 260 4.78 -11.42 -4.01
C PHE A 260 5.62 -10.48 -4.85
N LYS A 261 5.44 -9.18 -4.62
CA LYS A 261 6.35 -8.16 -5.13
C LYS A 261 7.56 -8.10 -4.20
N ALA A 262 8.76 -8.18 -4.78
CA ALA A 262 10.00 -8.00 -4.03
C ALA A 262 10.34 -6.52 -3.89
N VAL A 263 10.92 -6.16 -2.75
CA VAL A 263 11.47 -4.83 -2.53
C VAL A 263 12.76 -4.68 -3.33
N ASP A 264 12.95 -3.48 -3.89
CA ASP A 264 14.15 -3.13 -4.65
C ASP A 264 15.39 -3.10 -3.72
N LYS A 265 16.41 -3.87 -4.08
CA LYS A 265 17.64 -3.99 -3.29
C LYS A 265 18.43 -2.69 -3.25
N ASP A 266 18.38 -1.89 -4.32
CA ASP A 266 19.09 -0.61 -4.38
C ASP A 266 18.43 0.40 -3.43
N LEU A 267 17.10 0.33 -3.27
CA LEU A 267 16.40 1.15 -2.28
C LEU A 267 16.76 0.72 -0.84
N ILE A 268 16.90 -0.58 -0.59
CA ILE A 268 17.35 -1.09 0.72
C ILE A 268 18.79 -0.62 1.01
N GLU A 269 19.69 -0.68 0.03
CA GLU A 269 21.04 -0.20 0.19
C GLU A 269 21.07 1.32 0.42
N MET A 270 20.30 2.08 -0.36
CA MET A 270 20.19 3.53 -0.22
C MET A 270 19.63 3.92 1.16
N MET A 271 18.68 3.17 1.72
CA MET A 271 18.20 3.36 3.10
C MET A 271 19.35 3.30 4.11
N TYR A 272 20.27 2.33 4.01
CA TYR A 272 21.40 2.22 4.93
C TYR A 272 22.46 3.31 4.70
N ILE A 273 22.70 3.72 3.45
CA ILE A 273 23.71 4.74 3.12
C ILE A 273 23.26 6.14 3.56
N LEU A 274 21.98 6.48 3.37
CA LEU A 274 21.45 7.80 3.69
C LEU A 274 21.20 8.02 5.19
N ALA A 275 21.20 6.95 5.99
CA ALA A 275 20.98 6.97 7.45
C ALA A 275 22.18 7.51 8.28
N ILE A 276 23.33 7.76 7.64
CA ILE A 276 24.61 8.21 8.24
C ILE A 276 24.62 9.75 8.42
#